data_AF-A0A2A5E605-F1
#
_entry.id   AF-A0A2A5E605-F1
#
_cell.length_a   1.000
_cell.length_b   1.000
_cell.length_c   1.000
_cell.angle_alpha   90.00
_cell.angle_beta   90.00
_cell.angle_gamma   90.00
#
_symmetry.space_group_name_H-M   'P 1'
#
loop_
_entity.id
_entity.type
_entity.pdbx_description
1 polymer ?
#
loop_
_entity_poly.entity_id
_entity_poly.type
_entity_poly.pdbx_seq_one_letter_code
_entity_poly.pdbx_strand_id
1 'polypeptide(L)'
;MKKGTILTALILFTIFFQNCKSTYIPEFIFPESLSEDERLDYEELGMSGYVHYKQFCGGCHGITHKGQSAIPNFTKEALDDYNLRFQMNREPIHGKLDELTDNHLDAIITFLEFRKKEPIK
;
A
#
# COMPACT_ATOMS: atom_id res chain seq x y z
N MET A 1 51.57 -11.53 -9.97
CA MET A 1 50.16 -11.45 -9.52
C MET A 1 49.28 -12.06 -10.60
N LYS A 2 48.55 -13.14 -10.29
CA LYS A 2 47.90 -13.99 -11.30
C LYS A 2 46.64 -13.30 -11.82
N LYS A 3 46.60 -12.99 -13.12
CA LYS A 3 45.44 -12.35 -13.80
C LYS A 3 44.10 -13.07 -13.56
N GLY A 4 44.15 -14.38 -13.24
CA GLY A 4 42.99 -15.19 -12.92
C GLY A 4 42.29 -14.86 -11.60
N THR A 5 42.98 -14.32 -10.59
CA THR A 5 42.33 -13.95 -9.31
C THR A 5 41.58 -12.61 -9.36
N ILE A 6 41.95 -11.73 -10.31
CA ILE A 6 41.27 -10.44 -10.51
C ILE A 6 39.93 -10.67 -11.24
N LEU A 7 39.89 -11.61 -12.17
CA LEU A 7 38.70 -11.89 -12.99
C LEU A 7 37.57 -12.57 -12.19
N THR A 8 37.90 -13.48 -11.28
CA THR A 8 36.92 -14.14 -10.40
C THR A 8 36.32 -13.19 -9.36
N ALA A 9 37.10 -12.23 -8.85
CA ALA A 9 36.59 -11.21 -7.93
C ALA A 9 35.58 -10.26 -8.61
N LEU A 10 35.78 -9.94 -9.88
CA LEU A 10 34.88 -9.06 -10.64
C LEU A 10 33.51 -9.71 -10.90
N ILE A 11 33.48 -11.01 -11.19
CA ILE A 11 32.23 -11.75 -11.46
C ILE A 11 31.39 -11.88 -10.18
N LEU A 12 32.00 -12.18 -9.03
CA LEU A 12 31.27 -12.25 -7.76
C LEU A 12 30.64 -10.90 -7.37
N PHE A 13 31.29 -9.77 -7.68
CA PHE A 13 30.76 -8.45 -7.34
C PHE A 13 29.47 -8.11 -8.11
N THR A 14 29.33 -8.56 -9.37
CA THR A 14 28.13 -8.28 -10.19
C THR A 14 26.87 -9.01 -9.73
N ILE A 15 26.99 -10.14 -9.03
CA ILE A 15 25.85 -10.95 -8.57
C ILE A 15 25.19 -10.33 -7.32
N PHE A 16 25.93 -9.54 -6.52
CA PHE A 16 25.41 -8.94 -5.28
C PHE A 16 24.49 -7.73 -5.49
N PHE A 17 24.56 -7.01 -6.62
CA PHE A 17 23.76 -5.81 -6.85
C PHE A 17 22.38 -6.07 -7.49
N GLN A 18 22.04 -7.30 -7.86
CA GLN A 18 20.81 -7.61 -8.60
C GLN A 18 19.55 -7.76 -7.73
N ASN A 19 19.63 -7.62 -6.39
CA ASN A 19 18.49 -7.86 -5.50
C ASN A 19 17.83 -6.58 -4.94
N CYS A 20 18.08 -5.41 -5.53
CA CYS A 20 17.33 -4.20 -5.17
C CYS A 20 15.93 -4.26 -5.81
N LYS A 21 14.96 -4.88 -5.13
CA LYS A 21 13.55 -4.82 -5.54
C LYS A 21 13.02 -3.42 -5.26
N SER A 22 12.50 -2.75 -6.29
CA SER A 22 11.79 -1.47 -6.15
C SER A 22 10.62 -1.62 -5.17
N THR A 23 10.57 -0.75 -4.16
CA THR A 23 9.45 -0.68 -3.22
C THR A 23 8.35 0.18 -3.84
N TYR A 24 7.11 -0.31 -3.86
CA TYR A 24 5.97 0.48 -4.28
C TYR A 24 5.78 1.71 -3.38
N ILE A 25 5.72 2.89 -4.00
CA ILE A 25 5.38 4.17 -3.38
C ILE A 25 4.05 4.61 -4.01
N PRO A 26 3.00 4.84 -3.22
CA PRO A 26 1.73 5.35 -3.74
C PRO A 26 1.88 6.70 -4.44
N GLU A 27 1.20 6.84 -5.57
CA GLU A 27 0.88 8.15 -6.16
C GLU A 27 -0.58 8.47 -5.85
N PHE A 28 -0.94 9.75 -5.72
CA PHE A 28 -2.30 10.18 -5.40
C PHE A 28 -2.91 11.04 -6.51
N ILE A 29 -4.22 10.88 -6.73
CA ILE A 29 -5.01 11.68 -7.64
C ILE A 29 -6.18 12.25 -6.86
N PHE A 30 -6.21 13.59 -6.74
CA PHE A 30 -7.21 14.33 -6.00
C PHE A 30 -8.13 15.11 -6.94
N PRO A 31 -9.42 15.31 -6.57
CA PRO A 31 -10.31 16.19 -7.31
C PRO A 31 -9.77 17.63 -7.35
N GLU A 32 -10.13 18.37 -8.41
CA GLU A 32 -9.71 19.77 -8.59
C GLU A 32 -10.35 20.73 -7.57
N SER A 33 -11.39 20.29 -6.86
CA SER A 33 -12.08 21.08 -5.86
C SER A 33 -11.31 21.27 -4.55
N LEU A 34 -10.25 20.47 -4.31
CA LEU A 34 -9.41 20.59 -3.12
C LEU A 34 -8.34 21.67 -3.32
N SER A 35 -8.14 22.47 -2.27
CA SER A 35 -7.00 23.39 -2.17
C SER A 35 -5.67 22.64 -2.11
N GLU A 36 -4.56 23.36 -2.28
CA GLU A 36 -3.23 22.78 -2.19
C GLU A 36 -2.92 22.26 -0.79
N ASP A 37 -3.29 23.02 0.25
CA ASP A 37 -3.11 22.60 1.65
C ASP A 37 -3.89 21.32 1.95
N GLU A 38 -5.16 21.22 1.53
CA GLU A 38 -5.96 20.00 1.70
C GLU A 38 -5.33 18.80 0.97
N ARG A 39 -4.77 19.01 -0.22
CA ARG A 39 -4.10 17.95 -0.98
C ARG A 39 -2.86 17.43 -0.25
N LEU A 40 -2.08 18.32 0.36
CA LEU A 40 -0.91 17.93 1.16
C LEU A 40 -1.33 17.13 2.39
N ASP A 41 -2.37 17.58 3.10
CA ASP A 41 -2.91 16.87 4.26
C ASP A 41 -3.42 15.46 3.89
N TYR A 42 -4.16 15.34 2.78
CA TYR A 42 -4.65 14.03 2.31
C TYR A 42 -3.53 13.14 1.76
N GLU A 43 -2.47 13.70 1.18
CA GLU A 43 -1.30 12.95 0.75
C GLU A 43 -0.55 12.36 1.95
N GLU A 44 -0.30 13.17 2.99
CA GLU A 44 0.31 12.69 4.23
C GLU A 44 -0.53 11.59 4.89
N LEU A 45 -1.84 11.83 5.03
CA LEU A 45 -2.78 10.86 5.59
C LEU A 45 -2.85 9.58 4.75
N GLY A 46 -2.88 9.69 3.42
CA GLY A 46 -2.87 8.56 2.49
C GLY A 46 -1.57 7.76 2.55
N MET A 47 -0.43 8.41 2.77
CA MET A 47 0.86 7.73 2.97
C MET A 47 0.88 6.94 4.28
N SER A 48 0.34 7.49 5.37
CA SER A 48 0.12 6.75 6.62
C SER A 48 -0.84 5.57 6.39
N GLY A 49 -1.93 5.82 5.65
CA GLY A 49 -2.91 4.82 5.25
C GLY A 49 -2.32 3.63 4.51
N TYR A 50 -1.37 3.87 3.59
CA TYR A 50 -0.65 2.81 2.90
C TYR A 50 0.08 1.89 3.90
N VAL A 51 0.78 2.46 4.90
CA VAL A 51 1.49 1.69 5.93
C VAL A 51 0.53 0.78 6.70
N HIS A 52 -0.58 1.34 7.18
CA HIS A 52 -1.61 0.60 7.90
C HIS A 52 -2.27 -0.46 7.02
N TYR A 53 -2.56 -0.15 5.76
CA TYR A 53 -3.12 -1.11 4.83
C TYR A 53 -2.19 -2.31 4.63
N LYS A 54 -0.85 -2.14 4.57
CA LYS A 54 0.08 -3.30 4.50
C LYS A 54 -0.06 -4.21 5.71
N GLN A 55 -0.17 -3.60 6.89
CA GLN A 55 -0.23 -4.29 8.16
C GLN A 55 -1.54 -5.06 8.32
N PHE A 56 -2.68 -4.43 8.01
CA PHE A 56 -4.00 -4.96 8.35
C PHE A 56 -4.73 -5.62 7.18
N CYS A 57 -4.49 -5.18 5.94
CA CYS A 57 -5.30 -5.58 4.78
C CYS A 57 -4.47 -6.32 3.72
N GLY A 58 -3.22 -5.94 3.52
CA GLY A 58 -2.37 -6.35 2.39
C GLY A 58 -2.04 -7.85 2.37
N GLY A 59 -2.14 -8.54 3.52
CA GLY A 59 -1.97 -9.99 3.58
C GLY A 59 -3.05 -10.78 2.82
N CYS A 60 -4.25 -10.20 2.67
CA CYS A 60 -5.38 -10.81 1.95
C CYS A 60 -5.69 -10.07 0.65
N HIS A 61 -5.65 -8.74 0.67
CA HIS A 61 -6.00 -7.86 -0.46
C HIS A 61 -4.77 -7.40 -1.26
N GLY A 62 -3.65 -8.11 -1.11
CA GLY A 62 -2.40 -7.86 -1.83
C GLY A 62 -1.63 -6.63 -1.34
N ILE A 63 -0.29 -6.74 -1.40
CA ILE A 63 0.67 -5.63 -1.46
C ILE A 63 2.07 -6.18 -1.73
N THR A 64 2.40 -7.29 -1.08
CA THR A 64 3.49 -8.21 -1.42
C THR A 64 3.20 -9.50 -0.65
N HIS A 65 3.25 -10.65 -1.32
CA HIS A 65 3.10 -12.02 -0.78
C HIS A 65 1.67 -12.47 -0.41
N LYS A 66 0.98 -13.08 -1.40
CA LYS A 66 0.03 -14.22 -1.33
C LYS A 66 -0.90 -14.23 -2.56
N GLY A 67 -0.31 -14.27 -3.75
CA GLY A 67 -1.05 -14.52 -4.99
C GLY A 67 -1.88 -13.38 -5.57
N GLN A 68 -2.09 -12.26 -4.86
CA GLN A 68 -2.70 -11.06 -5.44
C GLN A 68 -1.63 -10.10 -5.97
N SER A 69 -1.68 -9.81 -7.26
CA SER A 69 -0.69 -9.00 -7.98
C SER A 69 -0.90 -7.50 -7.82
N ALA A 70 -2.04 -7.07 -7.27
CA ALA A 70 -2.42 -5.67 -7.19
C ALA A 70 -3.41 -5.41 -6.04
N ILE A 71 -3.47 -4.17 -5.60
CA ILE A 71 -4.45 -3.66 -4.64
C ILE A 71 -5.80 -3.49 -5.36
N PRO A 72 -6.90 -4.13 -4.91
CA PRO A 72 -8.20 -4.02 -5.56
C PRO A 72 -8.71 -2.58 -5.68
N ASN A 73 -9.36 -2.28 -6.80
CA ASN A 73 -10.04 -1.01 -7.01
C ASN A 73 -11.41 -1.04 -6.33
N PHE A 74 -11.46 -0.74 -5.02
CA PHE A 74 -12.70 -0.59 -4.27
C PHE A 74 -13.48 0.64 -4.77
N THR A 75 -14.81 0.52 -4.85
CA THR A 75 -15.70 1.65 -5.13
C THR A 75 -15.89 2.49 -3.86
N LYS A 76 -16.32 3.73 -4.03
CA LYS A 76 -16.60 4.61 -2.88
C LYS A 76 -17.67 4.00 -1.97
N GLU A 77 -18.73 3.47 -2.54
CA GLU A 77 -19.84 2.86 -1.80
C GLU A 77 -19.37 1.66 -0.97
N ALA A 78 -18.42 0.86 -1.48
CA ALA A 78 -17.84 -0.26 -0.75
C ALA A 78 -16.98 0.21 0.43
N LEU A 79 -16.22 1.29 0.27
CA LEU A 79 -15.43 1.87 1.35
C LEU A 79 -16.34 2.49 2.43
N ASP A 80 -17.38 3.20 2.02
CA ASP A 80 -18.35 3.83 2.92
C ASP A 80 -19.15 2.77 3.72
N ASP A 81 -19.62 1.69 3.07
CA ASP A 81 -20.27 0.56 3.75
C ASP A 81 -19.33 -0.15 4.73
N TYR A 82 -18.06 -0.33 4.35
CA TYR A 82 -17.06 -0.93 5.23
C TYR A 82 -16.84 -0.08 6.47
N ASN A 83 -16.65 1.24 6.31
CA ASN A 83 -16.49 2.16 7.42
C ASN A 83 -17.69 2.10 8.37
N LEU A 84 -18.91 2.16 7.82
CA LEU A 84 -20.13 2.08 8.62
C LEU A 84 -20.18 0.78 9.43
N ARG A 85 -19.89 -0.37 8.82
CA ARG A 85 -19.88 -1.66 9.54
C ARG A 85 -18.83 -1.71 10.63
N PHE A 86 -17.65 -1.14 10.38
CA PHE A 86 -16.58 -1.00 11.34
C PHE A 86 -17.03 -0.20 12.56
N GLN A 87 -17.58 1.00 12.34
CA GLN A 87 -18.13 1.86 13.39
C GLN A 87 -19.26 1.19 14.20
N MET A 88 -20.04 0.32 13.56
CA MET A 88 -21.13 -0.41 14.21
C MET A 88 -20.68 -1.67 14.96
N ASN A 89 -19.39 -2.02 14.95
CA ASN A 89 -18.87 -3.30 15.47
C ASN A 89 -19.66 -4.51 14.95
N ARG A 90 -20.07 -4.48 13.67
CA ARG A 90 -20.92 -5.53 13.08
C ARG A 90 -20.09 -6.65 12.46
N GLU A 91 -20.05 -7.79 13.13
CA GLU A 91 -19.47 -9.04 12.60
C GLU A 91 -20.16 -9.53 11.31
N PRO A 92 -19.42 -10.14 10.36
CA PRO A 92 -17.97 -10.29 10.34
C PRO A 92 -17.31 -9.08 9.66
N ILE A 93 -16.59 -8.28 10.44
CA ILE A 93 -15.51 -7.45 9.90
C ILE A 93 -14.30 -8.39 9.86
N HIS A 94 -13.46 -8.32 8.81
CA HIS A 94 -12.29 -9.18 8.61
C HIS A 94 -11.65 -9.63 9.94
N GLY A 95 -11.40 -10.94 10.10
CA GLY A 95 -11.17 -11.57 11.40
C GLY A 95 -10.25 -10.78 12.34
N LYS A 96 -10.71 -10.59 13.59
CA LYS A 96 -10.01 -9.96 14.72
C LYS A 96 -8.90 -8.97 14.33
N LEU A 97 -9.32 -7.83 13.78
CA LEU A 97 -8.51 -6.64 13.64
C LEU A 97 -8.46 -5.87 14.97
N ASP A 98 -8.16 -6.55 16.07
CA ASP A 98 -8.27 -6.03 17.44
C ASP A 98 -7.35 -4.80 17.69
N GLU A 99 -6.36 -4.58 16.81
CA GLU A 99 -5.42 -3.45 16.83
C GLU A 99 -5.72 -2.36 15.80
N LEU A 100 -6.75 -2.53 14.96
CA LEU A 100 -7.18 -1.51 14.01
C LEU A 100 -8.04 -0.48 14.76
N THR A 101 -7.60 0.78 14.75
CA THR A 101 -8.31 1.91 15.36
C THR A 101 -9.09 2.68 14.30
N ASP A 102 -10.01 3.55 14.70
CA ASP A 102 -10.71 4.46 13.78
C ASP A 102 -9.72 5.28 12.95
N ASN A 103 -8.70 5.86 13.59
CA ASN A 103 -7.66 6.64 12.88
C ASN A 103 -6.88 5.79 11.86
N HIS A 104 -6.60 4.52 12.17
CA HIS A 104 -5.97 3.61 11.22
C HIS A 104 -6.90 3.37 10.02
N LEU A 105 -8.19 3.16 10.27
CA LEU A 105 -9.15 2.90 9.21
C LEU A 105 -9.39 4.13 8.34
N ASP A 106 -9.53 5.32 8.92
CA ASP A 106 -9.68 6.57 8.18
C ASP A 106 -8.50 6.79 7.23
N ALA A 107 -7.27 6.60 7.73
CA ALA A 107 -6.08 6.69 6.90
C ALA A 107 -6.09 5.65 5.76
N ILE A 108 -6.46 4.39 6.05
CA ILE A 108 -6.59 3.33 5.04
C ILE A 108 -7.62 3.70 3.96
N ILE A 109 -8.76 4.26 4.36
CA ILE A 109 -9.81 4.67 3.41
C ILE A 109 -9.30 5.81 2.54
N THR A 110 -8.66 6.83 3.12
CA THR A 110 -8.02 7.92 2.34
C THR A 110 -7.04 7.37 1.31
N PHE A 111 -6.19 6.41 1.71
CA PHE A 111 -5.28 5.73 0.78
C PHE A 111 -6.04 5.02 -0.34
N LEU A 112 -7.05 4.21 -0.02
CA LEU A 112 -7.79 3.43 -1.02
C LEU A 112 -8.63 4.31 -1.95
N GLU A 113 -9.14 5.45 -1.47
CA GLU A 113 -9.94 6.38 -2.26
C GLU A 113 -9.07 7.12 -3.28
N PHE A 114 -8.00 7.76 -2.82
CA PHE A 114 -7.22 8.71 -3.63
C PHE A 114 -5.97 8.14 -4.30
N ARG A 115 -5.49 6.94 -3.94
CA ARG A 115 -4.37 6.35 -4.67
C ARG A 115 -4.69 6.27 -6.15
N LYS A 116 -3.68 6.51 -6.98
CA LYS A 116 -3.73 6.22 -8.41
C LYS A 116 -3.97 4.73 -8.60
N LYS A 117 -5.09 4.43 -9.27
CA LYS A 117 -5.54 3.06 -9.53
C LYS A 117 -4.87 2.56 -10.81
N GLU A 118 -4.23 1.40 -10.73
CA GLU A 118 -3.77 0.70 -11.92
C GLU A 118 -4.97 0.16 -12.71
N PRO A 119 -4.90 0.10 -14.06
CA PRO A 119 -5.88 -0.62 -14.84
C PRO A 119 -5.88 -2.10 -14.41
N ILE A 120 -7.07 -2.65 -14.15
CA ILE A 120 -7.23 -4.08 -13.91
C ILE A 120 -6.86 -4.79 -15.22
N LYS A 121 -5.77 -5.57 -15.20
CA LYS A 121 -5.33 -6.38 -16.34
C LYS A 121 -6.21 -7.60 -16.54
#